data_AF-A0A351T495-F1
#
_entry.id   AF-A0A351T495-F1
#
_cell.length_a   1.000
_cell.length_b   1.000
_cell.length_c   1.000
_cell.angle_alpha   90.00
_cell.angle_beta   90.00
_cell.angle_gamma   90.00
#
_symmetry.space_group_name_H-M   'P 1'
#
loop_
_entity.id
_entity.type
_entity.pdbx_description
1 polymer ?
#
loop_
_entity_poly.entity_id
_entity_poly.type
_entity_poly.pdbx_seq_one_letter_code
_entity_poly.pdbx_strand_id
1 'polypeptide(L)'
;TMPGLLRNWGLVFIGNFAGALTTAVFMAIIFTMGFSEEPNAIGQKIGHIGESRTLGYAAAGASGMLTLFIRAVMCNWMVSTGVVAAMMSTSVSGKVIAMWMPILIFFYLGFEHSIVNMYLFPSGIMLGGEFTWYDYFMWNEIPTVIGNLVGGLTFVGAMIYATHYKTSQSRRPADSSAEGSHFATK
;
A
#
# COMPACT_ATOMS: atom_id res chain seq x y z
N THR A 1 4.35 -17.70 -12.69
CA THR A 1 5.13 -18.63 -11.84
C THR A 1 5.42 -17.95 -10.51
N MET A 2 5.73 -18.71 -9.46
CA MET A 2 6.04 -18.13 -8.14
C MET A 2 7.23 -17.14 -8.16
N PRO A 3 8.35 -17.41 -8.88
CA PRO A 3 9.45 -16.46 -8.96
C PRO A 3 9.04 -15.12 -9.60
N GLY A 4 8.18 -15.14 -10.62
CA GLY A 4 7.67 -13.93 -11.25
C GLY A 4 6.78 -13.11 -10.32
N LEU A 5 5.96 -13.76 -9.49
CA LEU A 5 5.12 -13.11 -8.49
C LEU A 5 5.99 -12.38 -7.45
N LEU A 6 6.93 -13.10 -6.84
CA LEU A 6 7.82 -12.55 -5.81
C LEU A 6 8.70 -11.41 -6.35
N ARG A 7 9.19 -11.53 -7.60
CA ARG A 7 9.94 -10.45 -8.26
C ARG A 7 9.09 -9.20 -8.40
N ASN A 8 7.86 -9.33 -8.92
CA ASN A 8 6.98 -8.19 -9.12
C ASN A 8 6.59 -7.55 -7.79
N TRP A 9 6.24 -8.34 -6.78
CA TRP A 9 5.92 -7.82 -5.45
C TRP A 9 7.11 -7.09 -4.82
N GLY A 10 8.31 -7.64 -4.89
CA GLY A 10 9.52 -6.98 -4.39
C GLY A 10 9.81 -5.65 -5.10
N LEU A 11 9.74 -5.63 -6.45
CA LEU A 11 9.98 -4.40 -7.22
C LEU A 11 8.93 -3.32 -6.93
N VAL A 12 7.65 -3.71 -6.84
CA VAL A 12 6.55 -2.78 -6.52
C VAL A 12 6.72 -2.25 -5.09
N PHE A 13 7.07 -3.09 -4.12
CA PHE A 13 7.28 -2.66 -2.73
C PHE A 13 8.43 -1.65 -2.64
N ILE A 14 9.59 -1.97 -3.22
CA ILE A 14 10.77 -1.07 -3.20
C ILE A 14 10.47 0.23 -3.94
N GLY A 15 9.84 0.17 -5.11
CA GLY A 15 9.49 1.36 -5.89
C GLY A 15 8.53 2.29 -5.15
N ASN A 16 7.51 1.72 -4.49
CA ASN A 16 6.59 2.50 -3.65
C ASN A 16 7.31 3.11 -2.46
N PHE A 17 8.14 2.33 -1.75
CA PHE A 17 8.87 2.83 -0.60
C PHE A 17 9.82 3.97 -0.97
N ALA A 18 10.58 3.82 -2.07
CA ALA A 18 11.47 4.86 -2.55
C ALA A 18 10.72 6.14 -2.94
N GLY A 19 9.58 6.01 -3.62
CA GLY A 19 8.73 7.15 -3.97
C GLY A 19 8.16 7.84 -2.72
N ALA A 20 7.57 7.07 -1.81
CA ALA A 20 6.98 7.56 -0.57
C ALA A 20 8.02 8.26 0.32
N LEU A 21 9.23 7.68 0.44
CA LEU A 21 10.34 8.28 1.17
C LEU A 21 10.80 9.59 0.53
N THR A 22 10.90 9.64 -0.80
CA THR A 22 11.25 10.87 -1.53
C THR A 22 10.23 11.97 -1.25
N THR A 23 8.94 11.64 -1.30
CA THR A 23 7.86 12.59 -0.97
C THR A 23 7.92 13.00 0.50
N ALA A 24 8.18 12.08 1.43
CA ALA A 24 8.35 12.40 2.85
C ALA A 24 9.48 13.43 3.06
N VAL A 25 10.62 13.29 2.37
CA VAL A 25 11.74 14.24 2.45
C VAL A 25 11.31 15.62 1.94
N PHE A 26 10.65 15.70 0.79
CA PHE A 26 10.17 16.98 0.24
C PHE A 26 9.17 17.66 1.18
N MET A 27 8.26 16.89 1.76
CA MET A 27 7.28 17.42 2.71
C MET A 27 7.95 17.87 4.01
N ALA A 28 8.94 17.13 4.52
CA ALA A 28 9.69 17.53 5.70
C ALA A 28 10.43 18.86 5.50
N ILE A 29 11.07 19.04 4.34
CA ILE A 29 11.67 20.32 3.92
C ILE A 29 10.63 21.44 3.92
N ILE A 30 9.45 21.21 3.34
CA ILE A 30 8.37 22.22 3.29
C ILE A 30 7.89 22.58 4.69
N PHE A 31 7.70 21.60 5.58
CA PHE A 31 7.12 21.84 6.91
C PHE A 31 8.06 22.53 7.90
N THR A 32 9.37 22.54 7.60
CA THR A 32 10.43 23.06 8.48
C THR A 32 11.19 24.23 7.86
N MET A 33 10.71 24.76 6.73
CA MET A 33 11.42 25.77 5.91
C MET A 33 12.86 25.35 5.57
N GLY A 34 13.05 24.08 5.22
CA GLY A 34 14.38 23.51 4.93
C GLY A 34 15.17 23.17 6.20
N PHE A 35 14.49 22.67 7.23
CA PHE A 35 15.07 22.31 8.53
C PHE A 35 15.65 23.49 9.31
N SER A 36 15.32 24.74 8.94
CA SER A 36 15.75 25.93 9.67
C SER A 36 14.82 26.29 10.82
N GLU A 37 13.58 25.83 10.76
CA GLU A 37 12.56 26.07 11.76
C GLU A 37 11.97 24.74 12.26
N GLU A 38 11.39 24.78 13.45
CA GLU A 38 10.58 23.67 13.96
C GLU A 38 9.42 23.34 13.01
N PRO A 39 8.96 22.08 12.95
CA PRO A 39 7.81 21.71 12.13
C PRO A 39 6.60 22.61 12.39
N ASN A 40 5.96 23.08 11.32
CA ASN A 40 4.71 23.82 11.42
C ASN A 40 3.58 22.94 12.02
N ALA A 41 2.40 23.54 12.25
CA ALA A 41 1.28 22.84 12.91
C ALA A 41 0.82 21.54 12.20
N ILE A 42 1.04 21.40 10.89
CA ILE A 42 0.75 20.16 10.15
C ILE A 42 1.89 19.16 10.35
N GLY A 43 3.13 19.63 10.25
CA GLY A 43 4.34 18.83 10.48
C GLY A 43 4.34 18.18 11.87
N GLN A 44 3.97 18.92 12.91
CA GLN A 44 3.84 18.38 14.28
C GLN A 44 2.80 17.26 14.37
N LYS A 45 1.64 17.41 13.74
CA LYS A 45 0.60 16.35 13.72
C LYS A 45 1.07 15.10 13.01
N ILE A 46 1.86 15.25 11.93
CA ILE A 46 2.45 14.12 11.22
C ILE A 46 3.57 13.48 12.05
N GLY A 47 4.39 14.27 12.75
CA GLY A 47 5.43 13.84 13.69
C GLY A 47 4.92 12.77 14.65
N HIS A 48 3.79 13.05 15.32
CA HIS A 48 3.24 12.17 16.35
C HIS A 48 2.32 11.06 15.84
N ILE A 49 1.99 11.01 14.54
CA ILE A 49 1.01 10.03 14.03
C ILE A 49 1.51 8.58 14.16
N GLY A 50 2.82 8.38 14.11
CA GLY A 50 3.45 7.06 14.15
C GLY A 50 3.54 6.44 15.54
N GLU A 51 3.51 7.23 16.61
CA GLU A 51 3.72 6.76 17.99
C GLU A 51 2.62 5.79 18.42
N SER A 52 1.36 6.23 18.33
CA SER A 52 0.20 5.38 18.65
C SER A 52 0.07 4.17 17.71
N ARG A 53 0.61 4.29 16.49
CA ARG A 53 0.55 3.27 15.43
C ARG A 53 1.77 2.34 15.42
N THR A 54 2.69 2.49 16.38
CA THR A 54 3.81 1.56 16.62
C THR A 54 3.87 1.20 18.09
N LEU A 55 4.44 2.07 18.91
CA LEU A 55 4.63 1.88 20.34
C LEU A 55 3.30 1.67 21.07
N GLY A 56 2.22 2.31 20.61
CA GLY A 56 0.87 2.04 21.10
C GLY A 56 0.41 0.60 20.90
N TYR A 57 0.66 0.01 19.74
CA TYR A 57 0.37 -1.41 19.50
C TYR A 57 1.31 -2.33 20.26
N ALA A 58 2.60 -2.02 20.29
CA ALA A 58 3.61 -2.80 21.01
C ALA A 58 3.31 -2.85 22.52
N ALA A 59 2.94 -1.71 23.11
CA ALA A 59 2.57 -1.63 24.53
C ALA A 59 1.32 -2.44 24.87
N ALA A 60 0.37 -2.55 23.95
CA ALA A 60 -0.80 -3.42 24.08
C ALA A 60 -0.49 -4.91 23.84
N GLY A 61 0.73 -5.25 23.39
CA GLY A 61 1.18 -6.61 23.15
C GLY A 61 0.31 -7.33 22.11
N ALA A 62 -0.10 -8.57 22.40
CA ALA A 62 -0.83 -9.40 21.44
C ALA A 62 -2.17 -8.79 20.97
N SER A 63 -2.88 -8.05 21.83
CA SER A 63 -4.13 -7.39 21.46
C SER A 63 -3.90 -6.20 20.52
N GLY A 64 -2.80 -5.46 20.72
CA GLY A 64 -2.34 -4.41 19.81
C GLY A 64 -1.99 -4.97 18.44
N MET A 65 -1.21 -6.06 18.40
CA MET A 65 -0.84 -6.73 17.15
C MET A 65 -2.04 -7.31 16.40
N LEU A 66 -3.02 -7.87 17.12
CA LEU A 66 -4.28 -8.32 16.52
C LEU A 66 -5.06 -7.13 15.94
N THR A 67 -5.14 -6.03 16.68
CA THR A 67 -5.84 -4.80 16.23
C THR A 67 -5.21 -4.26 14.95
N LEU A 68 -3.88 -4.11 14.93
CA LEU A 68 -3.10 -3.69 13.77
C LEU A 68 -3.36 -4.60 12.57
N PHE A 69 -3.29 -5.93 12.78
CA PHE A 69 -3.49 -6.91 11.73
C PHE A 69 -4.90 -6.82 11.14
N ILE A 70 -5.95 -6.74 11.96
CA ILE A 70 -7.34 -6.63 11.49
C ILE A 70 -7.57 -5.30 10.76
N ARG A 71 -7.03 -4.18 11.27
CA ARG A 71 -7.06 -2.88 10.56
C ARG A 71 -6.43 -3.01 9.17
N ALA A 72 -5.31 -3.72 9.05
CA ALA A 72 -4.64 -3.93 7.78
C ALA A 72 -5.42 -4.84 6.82
N VAL A 73 -6.06 -5.90 7.33
CA VAL A 73 -6.96 -6.76 6.54
C VAL A 73 -8.13 -5.97 5.99
N MET A 74 -8.81 -5.20 6.84
CA MET A 74 -9.96 -4.39 6.43
C MET A 74 -9.58 -3.30 5.44
N CYS A 75 -8.41 -2.67 5.61
CA CYS A 75 -7.89 -1.70 4.65
C CYS A 75 -7.84 -2.30 3.24
N ASN A 76 -7.09 -3.38 3.06
CA ASN A 76 -6.83 -3.85 1.70
C ASN A 76 -8.03 -4.60 1.10
N TRP A 77 -8.95 -5.13 1.92
CA TRP A 77 -10.23 -5.60 1.40
C TRP A 77 -10.98 -4.46 0.68
N MET A 78 -11.09 -3.28 1.31
CA MET A 78 -11.76 -2.13 0.69
C MET A 78 -10.98 -1.57 -0.49
N VAL A 79 -9.65 -1.42 -0.38
CA VAL A 79 -8.81 -0.91 -1.48
C VAL A 79 -8.90 -1.82 -2.70
N SER A 80 -8.73 -3.13 -2.53
CA SER A 80 -8.83 -4.08 -3.65
C SER A 80 -10.23 -4.15 -4.25
N THR A 81 -11.28 -4.03 -3.43
CA THR A 81 -12.67 -3.90 -3.93
C THR A 81 -12.84 -2.64 -4.78
N GLY A 82 -12.29 -1.51 -4.34
CA GLY A 82 -12.28 -0.25 -5.09
C GLY A 82 -11.57 -0.38 -6.44
N VAL A 83 -10.42 -1.06 -6.46
CA VAL A 83 -9.67 -1.32 -7.71
C VAL A 83 -10.50 -2.15 -8.67
N VAL A 84 -11.16 -3.22 -8.20
CA VAL A 84 -12.03 -4.06 -9.04
C VAL A 84 -13.21 -3.25 -9.57
N ALA A 85 -13.88 -2.46 -8.73
CA ALA A 85 -14.98 -1.59 -9.15
C ALA A 85 -14.54 -0.54 -10.18
N ALA A 86 -13.35 0.05 -10.01
CA ALA A 86 -12.76 0.96 -10.99
C ALA A 86 -12.43 0.24 -12.31
N MET A 87 -11.93 -0.99 -12.27
CA MET A 87 -11.67 -1.79 -13.47
C MET A 87 -12.96 -2.16 -14.23
N MET A 88 -14.09 -2.29 -13.53
CA MET A 88 -15.41 -2.52 -14.14
C MET A 88 -16.01 -1.26 -14.78
N SER A 89 -15.57 -0.07 -14.37
CA SER A 89 -16.07 1.21 -14.91
C SER A 89 -15.42 1.56 -16.24
N THR A 90 -16.24 1.96 -17.22
CA THR A 90 -15.79 2.48 -18.52
C THR A 90 -15.62 4.00 -18.53
N SER A 91 -16.17 4.71 -17.54
CA SER A 91 -16.04 6.17 -17.40
C SER A 91 -14.94 6.54 -16.41
N VAL A 92 -14.26 7.67 -16.68
CA VAL A 92 -13.23 8.23 -15.78
C VAL A 92 -13.86 8.62 -14.43
N SER A 93 -15.02 9.29 -14.44
CA SER A 93 -15.72 9.67 -13.22
C SER A 93 -16.10 8.46 -12.36
N GLY A 94 -16.56 7.36 -12.98
CA GLY A 94 -16.85 6.12 -12.26
C GLY A 94 -15.60 5.52 -11.61
N LYS A 95 -14.45 5.55 -12.30
CA LYS A 95 -13.16 5.11 -11.72
C LYS A 95 -12.74 5.96 -10.52
N VAL A 96 -12.90 7.27 -10.63
CA VAL A 96 -12.59 8.20 -9.54
C VAL A 96 -13.47 7.92 -8.33
N ILE A 97 -14.79 7.85 -8.50
CA ILE A 97 -15.73 7.62 -7.38
C ILE A 97 -15.51 6.25 -6.73
N ALA A 98 -15.28 5.20 -7.54
CA ALA A 98 -15.03 3.85 -7.07
C ALA A 98 -13.79 3.74 -6.18
N MET A 99 -12.75 4.54 -6.44
CA MET A 99 -11.56 4.60 -5.60
C MET A 99 -11.70 5.59 -4.44
N TRP A 100 -12.38 6.71 -4.66
CA TRP A 100 -12.53 7.79 -3.69
C TRP A 100 -13.22 7.32 -2.41
N MET A 101 -14.34 6.59 -2.54
CA MET A 101 -15.15 6.17 -1.40
C MET A 101 -14.39 5.22 -0.44
N PRO A 102 -13.75 4.12 -0.92
CA PRO A 102 -12.92 3.27 -0.06
C PRO A 102 -11.76 4.02 0.60
N ILE A 103 -11.09 4.92 -0.13
CA ILE A 103 -9.95 5.70 0.39
C ILE A 103 -10.40 6.57 1.57
N LEU A 104 -11.50 7.33 1.41
CA LEU A 104 -12.03 8.15 2.50
C LEU A 104 -12.35 7.34 3.75
N ILE A 105 -13.03 6.20 3.59
CA ILE A 105 -13.48 5.37 4.70
C ILE A 105 -12.29 4.81 5.48
N PHE A 106 -11.30 4.23 4.79
CA PHE A 106 -10.19 3.60 5.51
C PHE A 106 -9.32 4.64 6.23
N PHE A 107 -9.12 5.84 5.65
CA PHE A 107 -8.42 6.92 6.34
C PHE A 107 -9.21 7.42 7.55
N TYR A 108 -10.53 7.62 7.41
CA TYR A 108 -11.39 8.09 8.49
C TYR A 108 -11.45 7.10 9.66
N LEU A 109 -11.57 5.79 9.37
CA LEU A 109 -11.56 4.73 10.37
C LEU A 109 -10.13 4.39 10.86
N GLY A 110 -9.11 5.03 10.29
CA GLY A 110 -7.71 4.85 10.64
C GLY A 110 -7.16 3.45 10.30
N PHE A 111 -7.66 2.77 9.28
CA PHE A 111 -7.10 1.48 8.90
C PHE A 111 -5.66 1.59 8.39
N GLU A 112 -4.94 0.48 8.46
CA GLU A 112 -3.50 0.43 8.24
C GLU A 112 -3.22 0.02 6.79
N HIS A 113 -2.56 0.91 6.03
CA HIS A 113 -2.13 0.63 4.67
C HIS A 113 -0.62 0.75 4.57
N SER A 114 0.04 -0.35 4.20
CA SER A 114 1.51 -0.43 4.07
C SER A 114 2.06 0.76 3.27
N ILE A 115 1.54 0.98 2.05
CA ILE A 115 2.03 2.03 1.15
C ILE A 115 1.83 3.44 1.71
N VAL A 116 0.76 3.70 2.46
CA VAL A 116 0.55 4.99 3.13
C VAL A 116 1.53 5.14 4.31
N ASN A 117 1.77 4.04 5.04
CA ASN A 117 2.68 4.02 6.17
C ASN A 117 4.14 4.23 5.73
N MET A 118 4.52 3.80 4.52
CA MET A 118 5.80 4.14 3.89
C MET A 118 6.04 5.64 3.69
N TYR A 119 4.98 6.45 3.71
CA TYR A 119 5.10 7.93 3.73
C TYR A 119 5.00 8.48 5.15
N LEU A 120 3.97 8.05 5.92
CA LEU A 120 3.68 8.61 7.23
C LEU A 120 4.81 8.38 8.25
N PHE A 121 5.39 7.17 8.29
CA PHE A 121 6.43 6.85 9.27
C PHE A 121 7.74 7.56 8.98
N PRO A 122 8.28 7.55 7.75
CA PRO A 122 9.47 8.36 7.45
C PRO A 122 9.25 9.86 7.69
N SER A 123 8.08 10.38 7.32
CA SER A 123 7.72 11.78 7.61
C SER A 123 7.73 12.04 9.11
N GLY A 124 7.11 11.17 9.90
CA GLY A 124 7.06 11.31 11.36
C GLY A 124 8.45 11.30 12.00
N ILE A 125 9.32 10.38 11.59
CA ILE A 125 10.72 10.30 12.07
C ILE A 125 11.48 11.61 11.78
N MET A 126 11.34 12.16 10.57
CA MET A 126 12.02 13.41 10.20
C MET A 126 11.43 14.66 10.88
N LEU A 127 10.19 14.57 11.37
CA LEU A 127 9.45 15.69 11.96
C LEU A 127 9.34 15.59 13.50
N GLY A 128 10.22 14.81 14.12
CA GLY A 128 10.36 14.76 15.58
C GLY A 128 9.52 13.69 16.29
N GLY A 129 9.01 12.69 15.58
CA GLY A 129 8.31 11.55 16.19
C GLY A 129 9.22 10.71 17.09
N GLU A 130 8.72 10.29 18.25
CA GLU A 130 9.49 9.53 19.23
C GLU A 130 9.46 8.01 18.98
N PHE A 131 9.74 7.59 17.75
CA PHE A 131 9.82 6.18 17.37
C PHE A 131 10.93 5.97 16.34
N THR A 132 11.48 4.76 16.30
CA THR A 132 12.60 4.43 15.43
C THR A 132 12.16 3.75 14.14
N TRP A 133 13.08 3.67 13.17
CA TRP A 133 12.91 2.81 12.00
C TRP A 133 12.64 1.35 12.38
N TYR A 134 13.28 0.86 13.44
CA TYR A 134 13.05 -0.48 13.95
C TYR A 134 11.60 -0.64 14.42
N ASP A 135 11.09 0.34 15.17
CA ASP A 135 9.71 0.31 15.67
C ASP A 135 8.71 0.32 14.52
N TYR A 136 8.95 1.16 13.52
CA TYR A 136 8.16 1.19 12.30
C TYR A 136 8.11 -0.18 11.61
N PHE A 137 9.26 -0.77 11.27
CA PHE A 137 9.27 -2.01 10.51
C PHE A 137 8.70 -3.20 11.29
N MET A 138 9.07 -3.34 12.57
CA MET A 138 8.71 -4.50 13.38
C MET A 138 7.30 -4.42 13.94
N TRP A 139 6.90 -3.25 14.45
CA TRP A 139 5.63 -3.07 15.14
C TRP A 139 4.53 -2.49 14.25
N ASN A 140 4.81 -2.12 13.00
CA ASN A 140 3.79 -1.64 12.07
C ASN A 140 3.89 -2.23 10.66
N GLU A 141 4.97 -1.99 9.92
CA GLU A 141 5.00 -2.24 8.47
C GLU A 141 4.84 -3.72 8.12
N ILE A 142 5.65 -4.61 8.72
CA ILE A 142 5.60 -6.05 8.42
C ILE A 142 4.21 -6.63 8.73
N PRO A 143 3.64 -6.45 9.94
CA PRO A 143 2.27 -6.89 10.21
C PRO A 143 1.24 -6.29 9.26
N THR A 144 1.41 -5.02 8.89
CA THR A 144 0.50 -4.33 7.96
C THR A 144 0.55 -4.91 6.56
N VAL A 145 1.75 -5.20 6.04
CA VAL A 145 1.92 -5.86 4.73
C VAL A 145 1.24 -7.23 4.73
N ILE A 146 1.45 -8.02 5.79
CA ILE A 146 0.82 -9.35 5.92
C ILE A 146 -0.71 -9.21 5.96
N GLY A 147 -1.23 -8.30 6.79
CA GLY A 147 -2.68 -8.05 6.87
C GLY A 147 -3.25 -7.55 5.55
N ASN A 148 -2.58 -6.62 4.86
CA ASN A 148 -2.98 -6.16 3.54
C ASN A 148 -3.01 -7.32 2.54
N LEU A 149 -1.97 -8.16 2.49
CA LEU A 149 -1.93 -9.34 1.61
C LEU A 149 -3.12 -10.26 1.88
N VAL A 150 -3.39 -10.59 3.15
CA VAL A 150 -4.54 -11.41 3.54
C VAL A 150 -5.83 -10.77 3.05
N GLY A 151 -6.08 -9.49 3.37
CA GLY A 151 -7.32 -8.80 3.00
C GLY A 151 -7.60 -8.80 1.49
N GLY A 152 -6.58 -8.53 0.68
CA GLY A 152 -6.73 -8.52 -0.78
C GLY A 152 -6.89 -9.93 -1.38
N LEU A 153 -6.12 -10.90 -0.88
CA LEU A 153 -6.14 -12.27 -1.42
C LEU A 153 -7.41 -13.02 -1.01
N THR A 154 -7.88 -12.91 0.23
CA THR A 154 -9.01 -13.71 0.72
C THR A 154 -10.35 -13.14 0.29
N PHE A 155 -10.58 -11.84 0.48
CA PHE A 155 -11.92 -11.26 0.29
C PHE A 155 -12.20 -10.84 -1.15
N VAL A 156 -11.16 -10.59 -1.95
CA VAL A 156 -11.32 -10.16 -3.34
C VAL A 156 -10.74 -11.19 -4.30
N GLY A 157 -9.46 -11.53 -4.17
CA GLY A 157 -8.78 -12.47 -5.07
C GLY A 157 -9.44 -13.86 -5.10
N ALA A 158 -9.64 -14.48 -3.93
CA ALA A 158 -10.23 -15.79 -3.81
C ALA A 158 -11.72 -15.80 -4.19
N MET A 159 -12.46 -14.73 -3.87
CA MET A 159 -13.87 -14.61 -4.25
C MET A 159 -14.05 -14.51 -5.76
N ILE A 160 -13.23 -13.69 -6.44
CA ILE A 160 -13.23 -13.60 -7.91
C ILE A 160 -12.81 -14.93 -8.51
N TYR A 161 -11.77 -15.57 -7.98
CA TYR A 161 -11.31 -16.87 -8.46
C TYR A 161 -12.42 -17.92 -8.34
N ALA A 162 -13.04 -18.06 -7.17
CA ALA A 162 -14.10 -19.05 -6.92
C ALA A 162 -15.30 -18.88 -7.87
N THR A 163 -15.65 -17.64 -8.21
CA THR A 163 -16.80 -17.32 -9.06
C THR A 163 -16.50 -17.38 -10.56
N HIS A 164 -15.25 -17.15 -10.98
CA HIS A 164 -14.90 -16.99 -12.41
C HIS A 164 -13.86 -17.99 -12.94
N TYR A 165 -13.31 -18.90 -12.12
CA TYR A 165 -12.23 -19.79 -12.59
C TYR A 165 -12.63 -20.65 -13.80
N LYS A 166 -13.89 -21.12 -13.87
CA LYS A 166 -14.40 -21.95 -14.97
C LYS A 166 -14.59 -21.20 -16.28
N THR A 167 -14.72 -19.87 -16.23
CA THR A 167 -14.93 -19.01 -17.39
C THR A 167 -13.60 -18.47 -17.94
N SER A 168 -12.46 -18.83 -17.32
CA SER A 168 -11.16 -18.36 -17.78
C SER A 168 -10.74 -19.04 -19.10
N GLN A 169 -10.30 -18.24 -20.08
CA GLN A 169 -9.74 -18.76 -21.32
C GLN A 169 -8.48 -19.56 -21.02
N SER A 170 -8.33 -20.75 -21.63
CA SER A 170 -7.12 -21.55 -21.50
C SER A 170 -5.91 -20.72 -21.97
N ARG A 171 -4.95 -20.49 -21.08
CA ARG A 171 -3.70 -19.78 -21.40
C ARG A 171 -2.93 -20.64 -22.41
N ARG A 172 -3.07 -20.32 -23.70
CA ARG A 172 -2.20 -20.84 -24.75
C ARG A 172 -0.79 -20.30 -24.50
N PRO A 173 0.26 -21.12 -24.44
CA PRO A 173 1.63 -20.62 -24.35
C PRO A 173 1.88 -19.66 -25.52
N ALA A 174 2.52 -18.52 -25.26
CA ALA A 174 2.88 -17.59 -26.33
C ALA A 174 3.82 -18.31 -27.31
N ASP A 175 3.39 -18.47 -28.56
CA ASP A 175 4.24 -19.01 -29.62
C ASP A 175 5.43 -18.07 -29.83
N SER A 176 6.63 -18.61 -29.66
CA SER A 176 7.91 -17.91 -29.81
C SER A 176 8.36 -17.79 -31.29
N SER A 177 7.43 -17.90 -32.25
CA SER A 177 7.78 -18.13 -33.67
C SER A 177 7.50 -16.95 -34.61
N ALA A 178 7.39 -15.71 -34.13
CA ALA A 178 7.02 -14.56 -34.97
C ALA A 178 8.13 -13.51 -35.20
N GLU A 179 9.42 -13.86 -35.03
CA GLU A 179 10.54 -12.91 -35.24
C GLU A 179 11.31 -13.10 -36.57
N GLY A 180 10.85 -13.95 -37.49
CA GLY A 180 11.68 -14.41 -38.62
C GLY A 180 11.45 -13.85 -40.03
N SER A 181 10.37 -13.14 -40.37
CA SER A 181 9.97 -13.00 -41.80
C SER A 181 9.89 -11.59 -42.40
N HIS A 182 10.30 -10.52 -41.72
CA HIS A 182 10.11 -9.15 -42.24
C HIS A 182 11.36 -8.45 -42.82
N PHE A 183 12.44 -9.18 -43.12
CA PHE A 183 13.59 -8.64 -43.84
C PHE A 183 13.83 -9.35 -45.18
N ALA A 184 12.85 -9.29 -46.07
CA ALA A 184 13.07 -9.53 -47.50
C ALA A 184 11.99 -8.76 -48.30
N THR A 185 12.45 -8.02 -49.32
CA THR A 185 11.68 -7.28 -50.33
C THR A 185 10.88 -6.05 -49.87
N LYS A 186 11.49 -4.86 -49.95
CA LYS A 186 11.53 -4.00 -51.15
C LYS A 186 12.56 -2.89 -50.97
#